data_AF-A0A383EHM1-F1
#
_entry.id   AF-A0A383EHM1-F1
#
_cell.length_a   1.000
_cell.length_b   1.000
_cell.length_c   1.000
_cell.angle_alpha   90.00
_cell.angle_beta   90.00
_cell.angle_gamma   90.00
#
_symmetry.space_group_name_H-M   'P 1'
#
loop_
_entity.id
_entity.type
_entity.pdbx_description
1 polymer ?
#
loop_
_entity_poly.entity_id
_entity_poly.type
_entity_poly.pdbx_seq_one_letter_code
_entity_poly.pdbx_strand_id
1 'polypeptide(L)'
;NFDIDSSIIVHSEGVTFFNPVDNPLSQDDFKYVSNYIKKTYGQLGIACFMCGAASEYPQCFVNINRYDEKNRIIKDSLKKLKQTLNYLSPTNFFLAGGAYFIPGKFSLLNKYIAQPTVDEVEKIVPENINFLKMIGGEKITISENETTIVSPDILPRESSLEKLIAAKRNVIYSYEEISLPNEYKLEDLFKEALINYRSKLKELNIVIDRHISFFIHEKLVYSDDSDDLKV
;
A
#
# COMPACT_ATOMS: atom_id res chain seq x y z
N ASN A 1 8.10 -14.52 -8.87
CA ASN A 1 7.78 -13.08 -8.90
C ASN A 1 7.15 -12.77 -10.23
N PHE A 2 5.83 -12.64 -10.27
CA PHE A 2 5.05 -12.32 -11.46
C PHE A 2 4.27 -11.00 -11.34
N ASP A 3 4.53 -10.19 -10.30
CA ASP A 3 4.05 -8.81 -10.31
C ASP A 3 4.96 -7.99 -11.24
N ILE A 4 4.45 -7.71 -12.43
CA ILE A 4 4.99 -6.68 -13.32
C ILE A 4 4.29 -5.39 -12.90
N ASP A 5 4.90 -4.69 -11.95
CA ASP A 5 4.55 -3.30 -11.69
C ASP A 5 5.61 -2.38 -12.31
N SER A 6 5.25 -1.12 -12.53
CA SER A 6 6.08 -0.13 -13.21
C SER A 6 6.48 0.99 -12.26
N SER A 7 7.75 1.36 -12.33
CA SER A 7 8.24 2.58 -11.71
C SER A 7 8.24 3.71 -12.74
N ILE A 8 8.13 4.96 -12.28
CA ILE A 8 8.10 6.13 -13.14
C ILE A 8 9.29 7.05 -12.85
N ILE A 9 9.94 7.49 -13.92
CA ILE A 9 10.92 8.58 -13.92
C ILE A 9 10.37 9.69 -14.80
N VAL A 10 10.31 10.91 -14.29
CA VAL A 10 9.92 12.10 -15.04
C VAL A 10 11.06 13.12 -14.96
N HIS A 11 11.50 13.64 -16.09
CA HIS A 11 12.48 14.72 -16.14
C HIS A 11 11.88 15.93 -16.84
N SER A 12 11.87 17.07 -16.17
CA SER A 12 11.35 18.32 -16.72
C SER A 12 12.08 19.50 -16.09
N GLU A 13 12.42 20.50 -16.90
CA GLU A 13 13.05 21.76 -16.44
C GLU A 13 14.23 21.53 -15.47
N GLY A 14 15.10 20.58 -15.80
CA GLY A 14 16.30 20.25 -15.02
C GLY A 14 16.05 19.42 -13.75
N VAL A 15 14.79 19.15 -13.40
CA VAL A 15 14.42 18.37 -12.22
C VAL A 15 14.03 16.95 -12.61
N THR A 16 14.63 15.96 -11.94
CA THR A 16 14.27 14.55 -12.11
C THR A 16 13.45 14.08 -10.91
N PHE A 17 12.29 13.49 -11.19
CA PHE A 17 11.39 12.83 -10.24
C PHE A 17 11.43 11.31 -10.42
N PHE A 18 11.44 10.58 -9.31
CA PHE A 18 11.35 9.12 -9.30
C PHE A 18 10.33 8.62 -8.28
N ASN A 19 9.45 7.72 -8.71
CA ASN A 19 8.53 6.99 -7.84
C ASN A 19 8.53 5.50 -8.24
N PRO A 20 8.92 4.59 -7.34
CA PRO A 20 8.89 3.16 -7.65
C PRO A 20 7.47 2.58 -7.66
N VAL A 21 6.48 3.29 -7.12
CA VAL A 21 5.10 2.82 -6.89
C VAL A 21 5.13 1.54 -6.01
N ASP A 22 4.35 0.51 -6.34
CA ASP A 22 4.29 -0.76 -5.61
C ASP A 22 5.27 -1.79 -6.19
N ASN A 23 6.17 -1.36 -7.08
CA ASN A 23 7.16 -2.21 -7.72
C ASN A 23 8.18 -2.75 -6.69
N PRO A 24 8.31 -4.08 -6.52
CA PRO A 24 9.15 -4.69 -5.49
C PRO A 24 10.64 -4.68 -5.88
N LEU A 25 11.22 -3.48 -6.04
CA LEU A 25 12.61 -3.28 -6.40
C LEU A 25 13.55 -3.78 -5.29
N SER A 26 14.54 -4.57 -5.69
CA SER A 26 15.64 -4.97 -4.83
C SER A 26 16.62 -3.82 -4.60
N GLN A 27 17.54 -3.99 -3.66
CA GLN A 27 18.61 -3.01 -3.41
C GLN A 27 19.54 -2.84 -4.62
N ASP A 28 19.74 -3.88 -5.42
CA ASP A 28 20.57 -3.79 -6.63
C ASP A 28 19.81 -3.08 -7.77
N ASP A 29 18.50 -3.23 -7.84
CA ASP A 29 17.66 -2.46 -8.77
C ASP A 29 17.72 -0.96 -8.44
N PHE A 30 17.66 -0.57 -7.17
CA PHE A 30 17.82 0.84 -6.78
C PHE A 30 19.21 1.41 -7.12
N LYS A 31 20.28 0.60 -7.01
CA LYS A 31 21.62 1.03 -7.47
C LYS A 31 21.64 1.22 -8.98
N TYR A 32 21.04 0.30 -9.74
CA TYR A 32 20.93 0.41 -11.19
C TYR A 32 20.17 1.66 -11.60
N VAL A 33 19.00 1.92 -10.98
CA VAL A 33 18.20 3.13 -11.21
C VAL A 33 18.98 4.39 -10.85
N SER A 34 19.67 4.41 -9.70
CA SER A 34 20.53 5.54 -9.29
C SER A 34 21.58 5.86 -10.36
N ASN A 35 22.27 4.83 -10.85
CA ASN A 35 23.30 5.00 -11.88
C ASN A 35 22.71 5.46 -13.22
N TYR A 36 21.56 4.92 -13.61
CA TYR A 36 20.85 5.32 -14.82
C TYR A 36 20.44 6.79 -14.76
N ILE A 37 19.84 7.23 -13.64
CA ILE A 37 19.43 8.62 -13.44
C ILE A 37 20.64 9.55 -13.48
N LYS A 38 21.70 9.23 -12.73
CA LYS A 38 22.95 10.02 -12.70
C LYS A 38 23.57 10.19 -14.08
N LYS A 39 23.60 9.12 -14.88
CA LYS A 39 24.18 9.14 -16.23
C LYS A 39 23.30 9.90 -17.24
N THR A 40 21.98 9.79 -17.13
CA THR A 40 21.04 10.27 -18.15
C THR A 40 20.55 11.69 -17.87
N TYR A 41 20.26 12.00 -16.60
CA TYR A 41 19.62 13.25 -16.17
C TYR A 41 20.42 14.01 -15.11
N GLY A 42 21.49 13.43 -14.57
CA GLY A 42 22.26 14.02 -13.48
C GLY A 42 21.67 13.73 -12.10
N GLN A 43 21.71 14.72 -11.22
CA GLN A 43 21.28 14.57 -9.83
C GLN A 43 19.77 14.27 -9.74
N LEU A 44 19.38 13.33 -8.87
CA LEU A 44 17.97 13.06 -8.60
C LEU A 44 17.40 14.22 -7.76
N GLY A 45 16.44 14.95 -8.31
CA GLY A 45 15.86 16.11 -7.64
C GLY A 45 14.86 15.72 -6.56
N ILE A 46 13.96 14.79 -6.85
CA ILE A 46 12.93 14.36 -5.92
C ILE A 46 12.61 12.88 -6.05
N ALA A 47 12.42 12.22 -4.92
CA ALA A 47 11.92 10.86 -4.87
C ALA A 47 10.79 10.72 -3.84
N CYS A 48 9.89 9.77 -4.07
CA CYS A 48 8.90 9.40 -3.07
C CYS A 48 8.83 7.89 -2.86
N PHE A 49 8.67 7.48 -1.61
CA PHE A 49 8.68 6.07 -1.20
C PHE A 49 7.63 5.84 -0.12
N MET A 50 7.00 4.67 -0.15
CA MET A 50 6.26 4.18 1.00
C MET A 50 7.23 3.76 2.12
N CYS A 51 6.77 3.85 3.37
CA CYS A 51 7.46 3.27 4.51
C CYS A 51 6.44 2.57 5.42
N GLY A 52 6.69 1.29 5.71
CA GLY A 52 5.74 0.42 6.41
C GLY A 52 4.89 -0.40 5.45
N ALA A 53 3.87 -1.07 5.98
CA ALA A 53 2.99 -1.93 5.21
C ALA A 53 1.54 -1.42 5.23
N ALA A 54 0.98 -1.16 4.05
CA ALA A 54 -0.46 -0.96 3.85
C ALA A 54 -1.15 -2.32 3.68
N SER A 55 -1.05 -3.16 4.71
CA SER A 55 -1.57 -4.54 4.68
C SER A 55 -2.32 -4.90 5.94
N GLU A 56 -3.15 -5.94 5.88
CA GLU A 56 -3.83 -6.60 7.00
C GLU A 56 -2.87 -7.27 8.02
N TYR A 57 -1.62 -7.49 7.62
CA TYR A 57 -0.59 -8.06 8.47
C TYR A 57 0.18 -6.95 9.22
N PRO A 58 0.40 -7.08 10.55
CA PRO A 58 0.09 -8.23 11.41
C PRO A 58 -1.30 -8.15 12.07
N GLN A 59 -2.05 -7.06 11.91
CA GLN A 59 -3.20 -6.75 12.77
C GLN A 59 -4.33 -7.80 12.75
N CYS A 60 -4.56 -8.44 11.61
CA CYS A 60 -5.62 -9.43 11.42
C CYS A 60 -5.18 -10.88 11.77
N PHE A 61 -3.91 -11.10 12.13
CA PHE A 61 -3.35 -12.43 12.32
C PHE A 61 -3.30 -12.78 13.80
N VAL A 62 -4.22 -13.64 14.23
CA VAL A 62 -4.44 -13.97 15.65
C VAL A 62 -3.44 -15.00 16.21
N ASN A 63 -2.73 -15.71 15.33
CA ASN A 63 -1.80 -16.78 15.67
C ASN A 63 -0.35 -16.30 15.90
N ILE A 64 -0.12 -14.98 16.02
CA ILE A 64 1.21 -14.38 16.20
C ILE A 64 1.22 -13.34 17.31
N ASN A 65 2.42 -13.01 17.81
CA ASN A 65 2.60 -11.81 18.63
C ASN A 65 2.57 -10.56 17.73
N ARG A 66 1.39 -9.97 17.57
CA ARG A 66 1.15 -8.81 16.70
C ARG A 66 1.93 -7.56 17.10
N TYR A 67 2.29 -7.38 18.37
CA TYR A 67 3.09 -6.23 18.80
C TYR A 67 4.55 -6.36 18.37
N ASP A 68 5.16 -7.52 18.64
CA ASP A 68 6.54 -7.78 18.25
C ASP A 68 6.70 -7.74 16.73
N GLU A 69 5.73 -8.32 16.02
CA GLU A 69 5.77 -8.38 14.57
C GLU A 69 5.58 -6.99 13.93
N LYS A 70 4.67 -6.17 14.48
CA LYS A 70 4.55 -4.76 14.10
C LYS A 70 5.90 -4.04 14.23
N ASN A 71 6.57 -4.19 15.38
CA ASN A 71 7.85 -3.53 15.64
C ASN A 71 8.94 -4.02 14.70
N ARG A 72 8.97 -5.32 14.39
CA ARG A 72 9.89 -5.92 13.42
C ARG A 72 9.70 -5.31 12.02
N ILE A 73 8.47 -5.28 11.53
CA ILE A 73 8.13 -4.72 10.21
C ILE A 73 8.51 -3.23 10.13
N ILE A 74 8.17 -2.44 11.15
CA ILE A 74 8.52 -1.01 11.19
C ILE A 74 10.05 -0.83 11.12
N LYS A 75 10.80 -1.58 11.94
CA LYS A 75 12.27 -1.52 11.95
C LYS A 75 12.86 -1.89 10.59
N ASP A 76 12.38 -2.97 9.98
CA ASP A 76 12.85 -3.42 8.66
C ASP A 76 12.51 -2.41 7.56
N SER A 77 11.32 -1.80 7.63
CA SER A 77 10.88 -0.78 6.67
C SER A 77 11.73 0.48 6.75
N LEU A 78 11.97 1.00 7.97
CA LEU A 78 12.84 2.15 8.20
C LEU A 78 14.28 1.88 7.74
N LYS A 79 14.80 0.67 8.00
CA LYS A 79 16.13 0.26 7.54
C LYS A 79 16.22 0.25 6.01
N LYS A 80 15.25 -0.36 5.33
CA LYS A 80 15.19 -0.42 3.86
C LYS A 80 15.06 0.97 3.25
N LEU A 81 14.21 1.83 3.83
CA LEU A 81 14.06 3.21 3.37
C LEU A 81 15.38 3.98 3.49
N LYS A 82 16.05 3.93 4.65
CA LYS A 82 17.35 4.59 4.86
C LYS A 82 18.39 4.14 3.82
N GLN A 83 18.48 2.83 3.56
CA GLN A 83 19.40 2.29 2.55
C GLN A 83 19.06 2.81 1.14
N THR A 84 17.78 2.81 0.78
CA THR A 84 17.31 3.30 -0.52
C THR A 84 17.62 4.78 -0.71
N LEU A 85 17.36 5.61 0.31
CA LEU A 85 17.70 7.03 0.33
C LEU A 85 19.21 7.27 0.20
N ASN A 86 20.04 6.46 0.85
CA ASN A 86 21.50 6.56 0.69
C ASN A 86 21.97 6.26 -0.74
N TYR A 87 21.35 5.29 -1.42
CA TYR A 87 21.74 4.92 -2.79
C TYR A 87 21.30 5.94 -3.83
N LEU A 88 20.05 6.40 -3.73
CA LEU A 88 19.49 7.36 -4.67
C LEU A 88 19.96 8.79 -4.38
N SER A 89 20.16 9.10 -3.11
CA SER A 89 20.57 10.41 -2.59
C SER A 89 19.83 11.58 -3.25
N PRO A 90 18.48 11.57 -3.29
CA PRO A 90 17.72 12.66 -3.89
C PRO A 90 17.92 13.98 -3.14
N THR A 91 17.74 15.12 -3.81
CA THR A 91 17.75 16.43 -3.13
C THR A 91 16.56 16.56 -2.17
N ASN A 92 15.38 16.13 -2.61
CA ASN A 92 14.14 16.15 -1.83
C ASN A 92 13.51 14.76 -1.73
N PHE A 93 12.88 14.46 -0.59
CA PHE A 93 12.15 13.22 -0.36
C PHE A 93 10.81 13.50 0.31
N PHE A 94 9.77 12.75 -0.04
CA PHE A 94 8.52 12.71 0.73
C PHE A 94 7.95 11.29 0.78
N LEU A 95 7.14 11.02 1.81
CA LEU A 95 6.46 9.73 1.95
C LEU A 95 5.32 9.59 0.94
N ALA A 96 5.27 8.45 0.26
CA ALA A 96 4.16 8.02 -0.60
C ALA A 96 3.36 6.87 0.05
N GLY A 97 2.26 6.45 -0.58
CA GLY A 97 1.43 5.34 -0.12
C GLY A 97 0.35 5.70 0.90
N GLY A 98 0.36 6.92 1.42
CA GLY A 98 -0.66 7.43 2.34
C GLY A 98 -0.62 6.78 3.72
N ALA A 99 -1.48 7.27 4.61
CA ALA A 99 -1.73 6.70 5.93
C ALA A 99 -3.19 6.29 6.03
N TYR A 100 -3.46 5.25 6.81
CA TYR A 100 -4.81 4.74 7.00
C TYR A 100 -5.07 4.38 8.47
N PHE A 101 -6.35 4.26 8.80
CA PHE A 101 -6.81 3.70 10.05
C PHE A 101 -8.07 2.87 9.80
N ILE A 102 -8.35 1.95 10.73
CA ILE A 102 -9.49 1.05 10.68
C ILE A 102 -10.62 1.67 11.51
N PRO A 103 -11.77 2.05 10.93
CA PRO A 103 -12.92 2.55 11.68
C PRO A 103 -13.75 1.41 12.29
N GLY A 104 -14.91 1.75 12.86
CA GLY A 104 -15.92 0.78 13.24
C GLY A 104 -15.49 -0.23 14.32
N LYS A 105 -16.16 -1.39 14.31
CA LYS A 105 -15.94 -2.45 15.31
C LYS A 105 -14.50 -2.97 15.36
N PHE A 106 -13.73 -2.80 14.28
CA PHE A 106 -12.34 -3.23 14.19
C PHE A 106 -11.33 -2.13 14.55
N SER A 107 -11.79 -0.97 15.03
CA SER A 107 -10.93 0.13 15.46
C SER A 107 -9.89 -0.24 16.53
N LEU A 108 -10.15 -1.27 17.33
CA LEU A 108 -9.18 -1.82 18.28
C LEU A 108 -7.92 -2.40 17.63
N LEU A 109 -7.97 -2.73 16.33
CA LEU A 109 -6.84 -3.27 15.57
C LEU A 109 -5.82 -2.20 15.15
N ASN A 110 -6.17 -0.91 15.20
CA ASN A 110 -5.26 0.18 14.83
C ASN A 110 -3.92 0.14 15.56
N LYS A 111 -3.92 -0.29 16.83
CA LYS A 111 -2.70 -0.41 17.64
C LYS A 111 -1.66 -1.38 17.04
N TYR A 112 -2.09 -2.30 16.18
CA TYR A 112 -1.25 -3.29 15.49
C TYR A 112 -0.84 -2.89 14.07
N ILE A 113 -1.30 -1.75 13.54
CA ILE A 113 -0.86 -1.27 12.23
C ILE A 113 0.65 -1.05 12.23
N ALA A 114 1.33 -1.67 11.27
CA ALA A 114 2.79 -1.66 11.12
C ALA A 114 3.26 -0.55 10.17
N GLN A 115 2.90 0.68 10.50
CA GLN A 115 3.33 1.88 9.79
C GLN A 115 4.14 2.78 10.75
N PRO A 116 5.34 3.23 10.38
CA PRO A 116 6.11 4.20 11.16
C PRO A 116 5.41 5.56 11.17
N THR A 117 5.63 6.32 12.23
CA THR A 117 5.26 7.74 12.31
C THR A 117 6.18 8.60 11.44
N VAL A 118 5.71 9.81 11.08
CA VAL A 118 6.53 10.78 10.33
C VAL A 118 7.80 11.14 11.08
N ASP A 119 7.73 11.26 12.41
CA ASP A 119 8.89 11.57 13.27
C ASP A 119 9.91 10.42 13.30
N GLU A 120 9.46 9.16 13.23
CA GLU A 120 10.36 8.00 13.11
C GLU A 120 11.06 7.96 11.76
N VAL A 121 10.36 8.35 10.69
CA VAL A 121 10.96 8.48 9.35
C VAL A 121 11.98 9.61 9.32
N GLU A 122 11.65 10.78 9.84
CA GLU A 122 12.55 11.95 9.87
C GLU A 122 13.90 11.61 10.52
N LYS A 123 13.90 10.84 11.61
CA LYS A 123 15.12 10.39 12.31
C LYS A 123 16.07 9.52 11.46
N ILE A 124 15.57 8.89 10.39
CA ILE A 124 16.39 8.04 9.52
C ILE A 124 16.78 8.69 8.20
N VAL A 125 16.16 9.82 7.85
CA VAL A 125 16.48 10.55 6.61
C VAL A 125 17.89 11.15 6.74
N PRO A 126 18.79 10.92 5.77
CA PRO A 126 20.11 11.56 5.75
C PRO A 126 20.04 13.09 5.77
N GLU A 127 20.95 13.75 6.48
CA GLU A 127 20.96 15.22 6.66
C GLU A 127 21.07 16.01 5.34
N ASN A 128 21.63 15.39 4.29
CA ASN A 128 21.78 15.99 2.97
C ASN A 128 20.51 15.89 2.09
N ILE A 129 19.42 15.31 2.63
CA ILE A 129 18.15 15.12 1.92
C ILE A 129 17.09 15.96 2.63
N ASN A 130 16.42 16.82 1.89
CA ASN A 130 15.31 17.61 2.41
C ASN A 130 14.04 16.76 2.51
N PHE A 131 13.60 16.43 3.73
CA PHE A 131 12.37 15.67 3.96
C PHE A 131 11.14 16.60 3.96
N LEU A 132 10.34 16.50 2.90
CA LEU A 132 9.10 17.24 2.73
C LEU A 132 7.96 16.45 3.38
N LYS A 133 7.48 16.93 4.54
CA LYS A 133 6.42 16.29 5.33
C LYS A 133 5.02 16.53 4.72
N MET A 134 4.76 15.89 3.59
CA MET A 134 3.48 16.02 2.90
C MET A 134 2.34 15.30 3.62
N ILE A 135 1.38 16.04 4.18
CA ILE A 135 0.14 15.46 4.74
C ILE A 135 -1.07 16.28 4.34
N GLY A 136 -2.14 15.63 3.89
CA GLY A 136 -3.46 16.28 3.79
C GLY A 136 -3.68 17.13 2.53
N GLY A 137 -3.02 16.80 1.42
CA GLY A 137 -3.29 17.42 0.11
C GLY A 137 -2.38 18.59 -0.25
N GLU A 138 -1.22 18.70 0.39
CA GLU A 138 -0.18 19.68 0.05
C GLU A 138 0.30 19.52 -1.39
N LYS A 139 0.62 20.65 -2.01
CA LYS A 139 1.22 20.73 -3.34
C LYS A 139 2.66 21.19 -3.21
N ILE A 140 3.59 20.47 -3.84
CA ILE A 140 4.96 20.94 -4.00
C ILE A 140 5.13 21.48 -5.42
N THR A 141 5.81 22.62 -5.53
CA THR A 141 6.38 23.09 -6.80
C THR A 141 7.89 23.10 -6.65
N ILE A 142 8.60 22.44 -7.56
CA ILE A 142 10.07 22.35 -7.56
C ILE A 142 10.58 22.89 -8.89
N SER A 143 11.54 23.81 -8.80
CA SER A 143 12.42 24.23 -9.89
C SER A 143 13.87 23.87 -9.54
N GLU A 144 14.81 24.09 -10.47
CA GLU A 144 16.23 23.84 -10.20
C GLU A 144 16.76 24.55 -8.94
N ASN A 145 16.21 25.73 -8.60
CA ASN A 145 16.73 26.60 -7.55
C ASN A 145 15.78 26.79 -6.36
N GLU A 146 14.52 26.35 -6.47
CA GLU A 146 13.50 26.64 -5.47
C GLU A 146 12.58 25.44 -5.25
N THR A 147 12.22 25.20 -4.00
CA THR A 147 11.19 24.24 -3.61
C THR A 147 10.17 24.97 -2.75
N THR A 148 8.92 25.02 -3.21
CA THR A 148 7.80 25.64 -2.48
C THR A 148 6.75 24.59 -2.14
N ILE A 149 6.23 24.64 -0.91
CA ILE A 149 5.11 23.82 -0.46
C ILE A 149 3.93 24.74 -0.25
N VAL A 150 2.81 24.42 -0.88
CA VAL A 150 1.53 25.10 -0.70
C VAL A 150 0.60 24.12 -0.02
N SER A 151 0.29 24.36 1.24
CA SER A 151 -0.74 23.61 1.94
C SER A 151 -2.12 24.02 1.42
N PRO A 152 -3.05 23.07 1.25
CA PRO A 152 -4.40 23.42 0.81
C PRO A 152 -5.12 24.14 1.94
N ASP A 153 -6.12 24.96 1.59
CA ASP A 153 -7.05 25.54 2.56
C ASP A 153 -8.07 24.48 2.99
N ILE A 154 -7.58 23.39 3.57
CA ILE A 154 -8.37 22.27 4.06
C ILE A 154 -7.99 22.06 5.51
N LEU A 155 -8.93 22.39 6.41
CA LEU A 155 -8.77 22.09 7.82
C LEU A 155 -8.90 20.58 8.04
N PRO A 156 -8.02 19.97 8.87
CA PRO A 156 -8.17 18.57 9.23
C PRO A 156 -9.51 18.38 9.96
N ARG A 157 -10.23 17.32 9.61
CA ARG A 157 -11.54 17.00 10.23
C ARG A 157 -11.43 16.78 11.75
N GLU A 158 -10.28 16.31 12.22
CA GLU A 158 -9.99 16.03 13.62
C GLU A 158 -8.56 16.43 13.97
N SER A 159 -8.36 16.84 15.24
CA SER A 159 -7.06 17.35 15.70
C SER A 159 -6.01 16.25 15.95
N SER A 160 -6.44 14.98 16.06
CA SER A 160 -5.53 13.85 16.24
C SER A 160 -6.13 12.55 15.72
N LEU A 161 -5.26 11.58 15.40
CA LEU A 161 -5.66 10.26 14.92
C LEU A 161 -6.47 9.50 15.98
N GLU A 162 -6.12 9.62 17.26
CA GLU A 162 -6.83 8.95 18.36
C GLU A 162 -8.26 9.45 18.48
N LYS A 163 -8.45 10.78 18.38
CA LYS A 163 -9.80 11.37 18.37
C LYS A 163 -10.60 10.92 17.15
N LEU A 164 -9.97 10.87 15.99
CA LEU A 164 -10.62 10.38 14.76
C LEU A 164 -11.04 8.92 14.87
N ILE A 165 -10.17 8.05 15.39
CA ILE A 165 -10.48 6.63 15.63
C ILE A 165 -11.63 6.53 16.64
N ALA A 166 -11.59 7.28 17.74
CA ALA A 166 -12.65 7.28 18.74
C ALA A 166 -14.00 7.75 18.16
N ALA A 167 -14.00 8.82 17.36
CA ALA A 167 -15.18 9.35 16.69
C ALA A 167 -15.76 8.38 15.65
N LYS A 168 -14.92 7.53 15.04
CA LYS A 168 -15.32 6.57 14.00
C LYS A 168 -15.46 5.13 14.48
N ARG A 169 -15.31 4.85 15.77
CA ARG A 169 -15.37 3.48 16.33
C ARG A 169 -16.72 2.77 16.18
N ASN A 170 -17.80 3.53 16.01
CA ASN A 170 -19.17 2.99 15.89
C ASN A 170 -19.69 3.03 14.45
N VAL A 171 -18.83 3.31 13.46
CA VAL A 171 -19.22 3.23 12.05
C VAL A 171 -19.58 1.77 11.74
N ILE A 172 -20.78 1.59 11.19
CA ILE A 172 -21.24 0.31 10.66
C ILE A 172 -20.69 0.20 9.23
N TYR A 173 -20.06 -0.92 8.92
CA TYR A 173 -19.58 -1.15 7.56
C TYR A 173 -20.76 -1.47 6.65
N SER A 174 -20.73 -0.97 5.42
CA SER A 174 -21.84 -1.14 4.47
C SER A 174 -22.23 -2.61 4.24
N TYR A 175 -21.27 -3.54 4.31
CA TYR A 175 -21.56 -4.97 4.16
C TYR A 175 -22.33 -5.58 5.35
N GLU A 176 -22.31 -4.93 6.52
CA GLU A 176 -23.06 -5.40 7.71
C GLU A 176 -24.56 -5.13 7.58
N GLU A 177 -24.94 -4.17 6.73
CA GLU A 177 -26.34 -3.87 6.43
C GLU A 177 -26.89 -4.73 5.28
N ILE A 178 -26.03 -5.47 4.59
CA ILE A 178 -26.43 -6.35 3.48
C ILE A 178 -26.88 -7.69 4.06
N SER A 179 -28.15 -8.05 3.81
CA SER A 179 -28.58 -9.43 4.01
C SER A 179 -27.87 -10.32 3.00
N LEU A 180 -27.12 -11.32 3.46
CA LEU A 180 -26.50 -12.28 2.56
C LEU A 180 -27.60 -12.98 1.74
N PRO A 181 -27.50 -12.97 0.39
CA PRO A 181 -28.42 -13.75 -0.43
C PRO A 181 -28.32 -15.23 -0.08
N ASN A 182 -29.45 -15.93 -0.14
CA ASN A 182 -29.44 -17.39 -0.04
C ASN A 182 -28.70 -18.02 -1.24
N GLU A 183 -28.40 -19.30 -1.15
CA GLU A 183 -27.65 -20.04 -2.18
C GLU A 183 -28.27 -19.92 -3.57
N TYR A 184 -29.60 -20.03 -3.68
CA TYR A 184 -30.32 -19.89 -4.95
C TYR A 184 -30.12 -18.49 -5.56
N LYS A 185 -30.21 -17.44 -4.74
CA LYS A 185 -30.01 -16.07 -5.20
C LYS A 185 -28.55 -15.79 -5.57
N LEU A 186 -27.58 -16.41 -4.89
CA LEU A 186 -26.18 -16.36 -5.28
C LEU A 186 -25.95 -17.03 -6.65
N GLU A 187 -26.59 -18.17 -6.89
CA GLU A 187 -26.49 -18.88 -8.18
C GLU A 187 -27.06 -18.03 -9.33
N ASP A 188 -28.20 -17.37 -9.10
CA ASP A 188 -28.79 -16.44 -10.08
C ASP A 188 -27.87 -15.25 -10.36
N LEU A 189 -27.31 -14.63 -9.31
CA LEU A 189 -26.36 -13.51 -9.45
C LEU A 189 -25.09 -13.95 -10.19
N PHE A 190 -24.61 -15.16 -9.95
CA PHE A 190 -23.46 -15.71 -10.68
C PHE A 190 -23.77 -15.93 -12.16
N LYS A 191 -24.95 -16.49 -12.48
CA LYS A 191 -25.41 -16.65 -13.88
C LYS A 191 -25.49 -15.30 -14.59
N GLU A 192 -26.05 -14.29 -13.93
CA GLU A 192 -26.14 -12.92 -14.46
C GLU A 192 -24.75 -12.29 -14.69
N ALA A 193 -23.86 -12.40 -13.70
CA ALA A 193 -22.48 -11.93 -13.82
C ALA A 193 -21.74 -12.62 -14.99
N LEU A 194 -21.93 -13.93 -15.17
CA LEU A 194 -21.34 -14.69 -16.28
C LEU A 194 -21.87 -14.24 -17.65
N ILE A 195 -23.17 -13.95 -17.75
CA ILE A 195 -23.78 -13.42 -18.98
C ILE A 195 -23.19 -12.04 -19.30
N ASN A 196 -23.14 -11.14 -18.32
CA ASN A 196 -22.59 -9.79 -18.48
C ASN A 196 -21.12 -9.83 -18.90
N TYR A 197 -20.32 -10.67 -18.25
CA TYR A 197 -18.93 -10.90 -18.59
C TYR A 197 -18.75 -11.37 -20.04
N ARG A 198 -19.49 -12.42 -20.46
CA ARG A 198 -19.45 -12.94 -21.83
C ARG A 198 -19.87 -11.90 -22.87
N SER A 199 -20.91 -11.12 -22.57
CA SER A 199 -21.35 -10.02 -23.44
C SER A 199 -20.25 -8.97 -23.60
N LYS A 200 -19.55 -8.62 -22.51
CA LYS A 200 -18.44 -7.66 -22.56
C LYS A 200 -17.24 -8.17 -23.36
N LEU A 201 -16.90 -9.46 -23.24
CA LEU A 201 -15.85 -10.08 -24.06
C LEU A 201 -16.16 -10.01 -25.56
N LYS A 202 -17.43 -10.27 -25.94
CA LYS A 202 -17.87 -10.15 -27.34
C LYS A 202 -17.78 -8.71 -27.84
N GLU A 203 -18.24 -7.75 -27.04
CA GLU A 203 -18.17 -6.32 -27.37
C GLU A 203 -16.73 -5.86 -27.60
N LEU A 204 -15.79 -6.33 -26.76
CA LEU A 204 -14.37 -5.99 -26.85
C LEU A 204 -13.59 -6.86 -27.86
N ASN A 205 -14.25 -7.79 -28.55
CA ASN A 205 -13.64 -8.77 -29.45
C ASN A 205 -12.46 -9.55 -28.81
N ILE A 206 -12.58 -9.88 -27.52
CA ILE A 206 -11.58 -10.62 -26.76
C ILE A 206 -11.88 -12.12 -26.84
N VAL A 207 -10.91 -12.89 -27.33
CA VAL A 207 -10.94 -14.36 -27.31
C VAL A 207 -10.13 -14.84 -26.12
N ILE A 208 -10.75 -15.59 -25.23
CA ILE A 208 -10.07 -16.23 -24.10
C ILE A 208 -9.62 -17.62 -24.53
N ASP A 209 -8.30 -17.85 -24.51
CA ASP A 209 -7.65 -19.12 -24.83
C ASP A 209 -7.20 -19.91 -23.58
N ARG A 210 -7.40 -19.34 -22.38
CA ARG A 210 -7.04 -19.96 -21.10
C ARG A 210 -8.27 -20.26 -20.26
N HIS A 211 -8.29 -21.46 -19.70
CA HIS A 211 -9.32 -21.90 -18.77
C HIS A 211 -8.74 -22.02 -17.37
N ILE A 212 -9.41 -21.45 -16.39
CA ILE A 212 -9.17 -21.68 -14.96
C ILE A 212 -10.36 -22.48 -14.44
N SER A 213 -10.09 -23.60 -13.78
CA SER A 213 -11.10 -24.44 -13.14
C SER A 213 -10.91 -24.37 -11.63
N PHE A 214 -12.01 -24.15 -10.90
CA PHE A 214 -12.04 -24.23 -9.46
C PHE A 214 -12.75 -25.52 -9.06
N PHE A 215 -12.10 -26.32 -8.21
CA PHE A 215 -12.70 -27.50 -7.60
C PHE A 215 -13.14 -27.11 -6.20
N ILE A 216 -14.44 -26.97 -6.01
CA ILE A 216 -15.03 -26.72 -4.69
C ILE A 216 -15.28 -28.09 -4.07
N HIS A 217 -14.41 -28.49 -3.14
CA HIS A 217 -14.65 -29.68 -2.34
C HIS A 217 -15.75 -29.39 -1.32
N GLU A 218 -16.55 -30.41 -0.98
CA GLU A 218 -17.60 -30.29 0.03
C GLU A 218 -17.02 -29.77 1.36
N LYS A 219 -17.90 -29.13 2.14
CA LYS A 219 -17.60 -28.51 3.44
C LYS A 219 -16.68 -29.40 4.27
N LEU A 220 -15.43 -29.00 4.45
CA LEU A 220 -14.50 -29.65 5.37
C LEU A 220 -15.10 -29.60 6.78
N VAL A 221 -15.61 -30.73 7.25
CA VAL A 221 -16.00 -30.90 8.65
C VAL A 221 -14.75 -31.34 9.38
N TYR A 222 -14.26 -30.48 10.26
CA TYR A 222 -13.17 -30.85 11.16
C TYR A 222 -13.72 -31.84 12.19
N SER A 223 -13.40 -33.13 12.04
CA SER A 223 -13.62 -34.12 13.11
C SER A 223 -12.40 -34.09 14.02
N ASP A 224 -12.59 -33.62 15.26
CA ASP A 224 -11.55 -33.64 16.30
C ASP A 224 -11.22 -35.06 16.81
N ASP A 225 -11.78 -36.10 16.19
CA ASP A 225 -11.64 -37.48 16.64
C ASP A 225 -10.83 -38.34 15.65
N SER A 226 -9.62 -38.68 16.09
CA SER A 226 -8.80 -39.87 15.81
C SER A 226 -8.17 -40.05 14.42
N ASP A 227 -6.83 -39.94 14.43
CA ASP A 227 -5.85 -40.85 13.79
C ASP A 227 -6.38 -41.79 12.69
N ASP A 228 -6.29 -41.37 11.43
CA ASP A 228 -5.58 -42.09 10.35
C ASP A 228 -5.90 -41.47 8.99
N LEU A 229 -4.92 -40.80 8.40
CA LEU A 229 -4.88 -40.54 6.96
C LEU A 229 -4.70 -41.88 6.23
N LYS A 230 -5.77 -42.41 5.65
CA LYS A 230 -5.67 -43.36 4.52
C LYS A 230 -5.93 -42.61 3.22
N VAL A 231 -4.97 -42.79 2.31
CA VAL A 231 -4.84 -42.20 0.97
C VAL A 231 -6.08 -42.42 0.12
#